data_AF-A0A554JY54-F1
#
_entry.id   AF-A0A554JY54-F1
#
_cell.length_a   1.000
_cell.length_b   1.000
_cell.length_c   1.000
_cell.angle_alpha   90.00
_cell.angle_beta   90.00
_cell.angle_gamma   90.00
#
_symmetry.space_group_name_H-M   'P 1'
#
loop_
_entity.id
_entity.type
_entity.pdbx_description
1 polymer ?
#
loop_
_entity_poly.entity_id
_entity_poly.type
_entity_poly.pdbx_seq_one_letter_code
_entity_poly.pdbx_strand_id
1 'polypeptide(L)'
;GYVTIDQALIRPNIAHRRPGLHVDGIGPEGYQFGQWGGGWSGRSSFLMAASHAGCLAWDMDFKQEDMVPDGDCEHLRHFCCTIHGIELQPGRIYEVGRLTPHETFSLPFRVLRQFIRLSSPSNAPTHKGLTRNSLGVQHTGVTLPARPECFRSWGDQHALIN
;
A
#
# COMPACT_ATOMS: atom_id res chain seq x y z
N GLY A 1 -10.85 9.97 7.67
CA GLY A 1 -10.20 8.92 6.87
C GLY A 1 -11.22 7.94 6.36
N TYR A 2 -10.79 6.88 5.69
CA TYR A 2 -11.63 5.75 5.30
C TYR A 2 -10.91 4.43 5.62
N VAL A 3 -11.68 3.37 5.86
CA VAL A 3 -11.14 2.03 6.08
C VAL A 3 -11.27 1.24 4.78
N THR A 4 -10.16 0.67 4.33
CA THR A 4 -10.15 -0.36 3.30
C THR A 4 -9.99 -1.70 4.00
N ILE A 5 -10.90 -2.63 3.73
CA ILE A 5 -10.77 -4.04 4.09
C ILE A 5 -10.71 -4.82 2.79
N ASP A 6 -9.66 -5.60 2.62
CA ASP A 6 -9.39 -6.40 1.44
C ASP A 6 -9.15 -7.85 1.85
N GLN A 7 -9.68 -8.79 1.06
CA GLN A 7 -9.47 -10.22 1.25
C GLN A 7 -9.14 -10.86 -0.08
N ALA A 8 -8.00 -11.53 -0.14
CA ALA A 8 -7.51 -12.18 -1.35
C ALA A 8 -6.90 -13.55 -1.03
N LEU A 9 -7.07 -14.49 -1.96
CA LEU A 9 -6.39 -15.77 -1.91
C LEU A 9 -4.98 -15.62 -2.50
N ILE A 10 -3.97 -15.78 -1.66
CA ILE A 10 -2.57 -15.70 -2.05
C ILE A 10 -2.10 -17.09 -2.49
N ARG A 11 -1.53 -17.17 -3.69
CA ARG A 11 -0.94 -18.41 -4.20
C ARG A 11 0.52 -18.52 -3.75
N PRO A 12 1.06 -19.74 -3.59
CA PRO A 12 2.46 -19.95 -3.26
C PRO A 12 3.39 -19.20 -4.23
N ASN A 13 4.44 -18.57 -3.68
CA ASN A 13 5.49 -17.85 -4.39
C ASN A 13 5.02 -16.69 -5.28
N ILE A 14 3.77 -16.24 -5.12
CA ILE A 14 3.23 -15.07 -5.83
C ILE A 14 3.03 -13.93 -4.83
N ALA A 15 3.59 -12.77 -5.14
CA ALA A 15 3.36 -11.55 -4.35
C ALA A 15 1.88 -11.15 -4.43
N HIS A 16 1.29 -10.82 -3.27
CA HIS A 16 -0.13 -10.47 -3.19
C HIS A 16 -0.45 -9.05 -3.68
N ARG A 17 0.57 -8.20 -3.75
CA ARG A 17 0.52 -6.79 -4.17
C ARG A 17 1.72 -6.51 -5.06
N ARG A 18 1.79 -5.28 -5.57
CA ARG A 18 2.89 -4.78 -6.39
C ARG A 18 4.24 -5.19 -5.78
N PRO A 19 5.07 -5.97 -6.50
CA PRO A 19 6.43 -6.27 -6.06
C PRO A 19 7.33 -5.03 -6.25
N GLY A 20 8.48 -5.03 -5.58
CA GLY A 20 9.44 -3.93 -5.62
C GLY A 20 9.23 -2.90 -4.50
N LEU A 21 10.29 -2.15 -4.22
CA LEU A 21 10.34 -1.15 -3.18
C LEU A 21 9.52 0.07 -3.59
N HIS A 22 8.59 0.48 -2.74
CA HIS A 22 7.74 1.64 -3.00
C HIS A 22 7.33 2.37 -1.74
N VAL A 23 6.78 3.57 -1.94
CA VAL A 23 6.11 4.39 -0.93
C VAL A 23 4.66 4.64 -1.33
N ASP A 24 3.79 4.87 -0.35
CA ASP A 24 2.34 5.04 -0.57
C ASP A 24 1.93 6.52 -0.78
N GLY A 25 2.88 7.44 -0.67
CA GLY A 25 2.66 8.89 -0.69
C GLY A 25 2.76 9.58 -2.04
N ILE A 26 3.00 8.82 -3.11
CA ILE A 26 3.26 9.32 -4.47
C ILE A 26 2.34 8.58 -5.44
N GLY A 27 1.62 9.34 -6.28
CA GLY A 27 0.69 8.80 -7.27
C GLY A 27 1.28 8.66 -8.68
N PRO A 28 0.46 8.26 -9.67
CA PRO A 28 0.90 8.01 -11.06
C PRO A 28 1.32 9.28 -11.81
N GLU A 29 0.75 10.43 -11.47
CA GLU A 29 1.18 11.74 -11.98
C GLU A 29 2.24 12.38 -11.07
N GLY A 30 2.85 11.59 -10.18
CA GLY A 30 3.67 12.07 -9.09
C GLY A 30 2.80 12.62 -7.95
N TYR A 31 3.12 13.82 -7.50
CA TYR A 31 2.56 14.45 -6.29
C TYR A 31 1.02 14.50 -6.28
N GLN A 32 0.35 13.60 -5.55
CA GLN A 32 -1.11 13.67 -5.36
C GLN A 32 -1.60 12.96 -4.09
N PHE A 33 -1.46 13.58 -2.91
CA PHE A 33 -2.37 13.27 -1.79
C PHE A 33 -2.74 14.53 -1.01
N GLY A 34 -4.05 14.65 -0.73
CA GLY A 34 -4.67 15.83 -0.14
C GLY A 34 -4.17 16.12 1.28
N GLN A 35 -3.94 17.40 1.56
CA GLN A 35 -3.77 17.92 2.91
C GLN A 35 -5.14 17.98 3.59
N TRP A 36 -5.18 17.77 4.91
CA TRP A 36 -6.32 18.19 5.71
C TRP A 36 -6.04 19.60 6.21
N GLY A 37 -6.86 20.58 5.82
CA GLY A 37 -6.92 21.89 6.49
C GLY A 37 -5.73 22.83 6.34
N GLY A 38 -4.95 22.78 5.24
CA GLY A 38 -3.97 23.83 4.93
C GLY A 38 -2.86 24.06 5.97
N GLY A 39 -2.52 23.02 6.75
CA GLY A 39 -1.50 23.09 7.79
C GLY A 39 -0.59 21.86 7.77
N TRP A 40 0.68 22.08 8.10
CA TRP A 40 1.78 21.12 8.15
C TRP A 40 1.63 19.93 9.13
N SER A 41 0.46 19.73 9.76
CA SER A 41 0.29 18.84 10.92
C SER A 41 -0.77 17.73 10.75
N GLY A 42 -1.36 17.56 9.57
CA GLY A 42 -2.17 16.36 9.29
C GLY A 42 -1.27 15.15 9.13
N ARG A 43 -1.27 14.20 10.09
CA ARG A 43 -0.52 12.94 10.01
C ARG A 43 -0.69 12.32 8.63
N SER A 44 0.38 12.33 7.84
CA SER A 44 0.40 11.77 6.49
C SER A 44 0.80 10.28 6.55
N SER A 45 0.29 9.59 7.57
CA SER A 45 0.50 8.17 7.81
C SER A 45 -0.80 7.42 7.58
N PHE A 46 -0.70 6.12 7.40
CA PHE A 46 -1.84 5.21 7.40
C PHE A 46 -1.59 4.10 8.41
N LEU A 47 -2.67 3.61 9.01
CA LEU A 47 -2.59 2.43 9.85
C LEU A 47 -2.85 1.20 8.98
N MET A 48 -2.07 0.15 9.15
CA MET A 48 -2.28 -1.12 8.46
C MET A 48 -2.16 -2.31 9.40
N ALA A 49 -2.92 -3.37 9.07
CA ALA A 49 -2.85 -4.67 9.73
C ALA A 49 -3.17 -5.77 8.73
N ALA A 50 -2.65 -6.97 8.95
CA ALA A 50 -2.90 -8.12 8.10
C ALA A 50 -3.06 -9.41 8.91
N SER A 51 -3.82 -10.37 8.39
CA SER A 51 -3.93 -11.71 9.00
C SER A 51 -2.70 -12.58 8.76
N HIS A 52 -1.84 -12.22 7.79
CA HIS A 52 -0.62 -12.93 7.45
C HIS A 52 0.48 -11.94 7.04
N ALA A 53 1.74 -12.33 7.28
CA ALA A 53 2.90 -11.60 6.83
C ALA A 53 2.94 -11.51 5.30
N GLY A 54 3.83 -10.66 4.78
CA GLY A 54 3.96 -10.42 3.35
C GLY A 54 4.36 -8.99 3.01
N CYS A 55 4.83 -8.22 3.99
CA CYS A 55 5.36 -6.88 3.77
C CYS A 55 6.59 -6.68 4.67
N LEU A 56 7.64 -6.11 4.09
CA LEU A 56 8.78 -5.54 4.80
C LEU A 56 8.68 -4.02 4.71
N ALA A 57 8.96 -3.32 5.80
CA ALA A 57 9.07 -1.87 5.83
C ALA A 57 10.38 -1.45 6.49
N TRP A 58 10.94 -0.32 6.08
CA TRP A 58 12.15 0.23 6.71
C TRP A 58 11.77 1.48 7.50
N ASP A 59 12.26 1.56 8.74
CA ASP A 59 12.03 2.72 9.62
C ASP A 59 12.91 3.91 9.19
N MET A 60 12.54 4.47 8.04
CA MET A 60 13.16 5.62 7.41
C MET A 60 12.15 6.25 6.45
N ASP A 61 12.45 7.46 6.00
CA ASP A 61 11.73 8.11 4.91
C ASP A 61 12.73 8.56 3.84
N PHE A 62 12.34 8.44 2.58
CA PHE A 62 13.05 9.08 1.49
C PHE A 62 12.56 10.51 1.27
N LYS A 63 13.36 11.34 0.58
CA LYS A 63 12.87 12.64 0.13
C LYS A 63 11.89 12.46 -1.00
N GLN A 64 10.91 13.35 -1.07
CA GLN A 64 9.85 13.27 -2.05
C GLN A 64 10.39 13.42 -3.48
N GLU A 65 11.39 14.29 -3.68
CA GLU A 65 12.02 14.53 -4.98
C GLU A 65 12.80 13.33 -5.54
N ASP A 66 13.12 12.34 -4.70
CA ASP A 66 13.85 11.14 -5.11
C ASP A 66 12.90 10.04 -5.63
N MET A 67 11.58 10.20 -5.51
CA MET A 67 10.57 9.20 -5.88
C MET A 67 10.18 9.33 -7.36
N VAL A 68 9.97 8.19 -8.02
CA VAL A 68 9.37 8.17 -9.37
C VAL A 68 7.85 7.93 -9.29
N PRO A 69 7.10 8.01 -10.40
CA PRO A 69 5.66 7.78 -10.40
C PRO A 69 5.23 6.48 -9.70
N ASP A 70 4.04 6.53 -9.10
CA ASP A 70 3.49 5.46 -8.26
C ASP A 70 4.36 5.09 -7.04
N GLY A 71 5.24 6.01 -6.63
CA GLY A 71 6.07 5.86 -5.44
C GLY A 71 7.13 4.79 -5.54
N ASP A 72 7.47 4.36 -6.75
CA ASP A 72 8.59 3.45 -6.95
C ASP A 72 9.89 4.12 -6.48
N CYS A 73 10.65 3.35 -5.71
CA CYS A 73 11.93 3.77 -5.17
C CYS A 73 12.96 2.64 -5.21
N GLU A 74 12.83 1.70 -6.15
CA GLU A 74 13.74 0.57 -6.32
C GLU A 74 15.19 1.02 -6.53
N HIS A 75 15.42 2.14 -7.24
CA HIS A 75 16.74 2.74 -7.43
C HIS A 75 17.41 3.18 -6.10
N LEU A 76 16.63 3.33 -5.02
CA LEU A 76 17.10 3.70 -3.68
C LEU A 76 17.30 2.50 -2.76
N ARG A 77 17.08 1.25 -3.21
CA ARG A 77 17.19 0.04 -2.36
C ARG A 77 18.51 -0.06 -1.60
N HIS A 78 19.60 0.44 -2.17
CA HIS A 78 20.91 0.41 -1.53
C HIS A 78 20.93 1.14 -0.17
N PHE A 79 20.08 2.16 0.04
CA PHE A 79 19.90 2.79 1.36
C PHE A 79 19.20 1.86 2.35
N CYS A 80 18.21 1.09 1.89
CA CYS A 80 17.51 0.09 2.69
C CYS A 80 18.42 -1.08 3.12
N CYS A 81 19.55 -1.33 2.46
CA CYS A 81 20.52 -2.33 2.91
C CYS A 81 21.29 -1.90 4.17
N THR A 82 21.28 -0.60 4.51
CA THR A 82 21.97 -0.07 5.69
C THR A 82 21.16 -0.19 6.97
N ILE A 83 19.85 -0.46 6.85
CA ILE A 83 18.90 -0.58 7.96
C ILE A 83 18.20 -1.93 7.82
N HIS A 84 18.05 -2.66 8.92
CA HIS A 84 17.32 -3.92 8.87
C HIS A 84 15.83 -3.65 8.57
N GLY A 85 15.31 -4.28 7.51
CA GLY A 85 13.89 -4.23 7.19
C GLY A 85 13.07 -4.93 8.27
N ILE A 86 11.95 -4.32 8.65
CA ILE A 86 11.04 -4.83 9.67
C ILE A 86 9.92 -5.60 8.98
N GLU A 87 9.81 -6.89 9.25
CA GLU A 87 8.68 -7.69 8.80
C GLU A 87 7.42 -7.30 9.57
N LEU A 88 6.38 -6.89 8.83
CA LEU A 88 5.09 -6.54 9.41
C LEU A 88 4.33 -7.81 9.82
N GLN A 89 4.31 -8.05 11.13
CA GLN A 89 3.81 -9.28 11.72
C GLN A 89 2.27 -9.39 11.66
N PRO A 90 1.73 -10.62 11.49
CA PRO A 90 0.29 -10.86 11.55
C PRO A 90 -0.36 -10.35 12.84
N GLY A 91 -1.56 -9.78 12.72
CA GLY A 91 -2.37 -9.35 13.87
C GLY A 91 -1.84 -8.11 14.60
N ARG A 92 -0.78 -7.47 14.11
CA ARG A 92 -0.27 -6.20 14.63
C ARG A 92 -0.74 -5.02 13.80
N ILE A 93 -0.93 -3.88 14.46
CA ILE A 93 -1.23 -2.60 13.81
C ILE A 93 0.08 -1.83 13.70
N TYR A 94 0.36 -1.36 12.49
CA TYR A 94 1.51 -0.52 12.19
C TYR A 94 1.02 0.85 11.72
N GLU A 95 1.61 1.92 12.24
CA GLU A 95 1.53 3.26 11.63
C GLU A 95 2.69 3.38 10.64
N VAL A 96 2.38 3.58 9.37
CA VAL A 96 3.36 3.68 8.28
C VAL A 96 3.26 5.08 7.68
N GLY A 97 4.39 5.77 7.58
CA GLY A 97 4.48 7.09 6.98
C GLY A 97 4.26 7.02 5.46
N ARG A 98 3.80 8.12 4.87
CA ARG A 98 3.60 8.23 3.42
C ARG A 98 4.86 7.94 2.59
N LEU A 99 6.04 8.28 3.11
CA LEU A 99 7.32 8.10 2.42
C LEU A 99 8.15 6.95 3.00
N THR A 100 7.53 6.16 3.88
CA THR A 100 8.16 4.98 4.47
C THR A 100 8.26 3.90 3.40
N PRO A 101 9.48 3.53 2.98
CA PRO A 101 9.65 2.55 1.93
C PRO A 101 9.26 1.17 2.47
N HIS A 102 8.57 0.42 1.63
CA HIS A 102 8.13 -0.92 1.95
C HIS A 102 8.00 -1.75 0.68
N GLU A 103 8.03 -3.07 0.82
CA GLU A 103 7.85 -3.99 -0.29
C GLU A 103 7.05 -5.21 0.11
N THR A 104 6.35 -5.78 -0.87
CA THR A 104 5.63 -7.04 -0.70
C THR A 104 6.55 -8.20 -1.05
N PHE A 105 6.57 -9.23 -0.21
CA PHE A 105 7.21 -10.51 -0.51
C PHE A 105 6.17 -11.63 -0.67
N SER A 106 6.55 -12.70 -1.37
CA SER A 106 5.71 -13.87 -1.59
C SER A 106 5.79 -14.85 -0.43
N LEU A 107 4.70 -15.60 -0.21
CA LEU A 107 4.65 -16.66 0.80
C LEU A 107 4.84 -18.02 0.12
N PRO A 108 5.55 -18.99 0.72
CA PRO A 108 5.78 -20.30 0.12
C PRO A 108 4.54 -21.22 0.15
N PHE A 109 3.41 -20.75 0.70
CA PHE A 109 2.18 -21.51 0.86
C PHE A 109 0.95 -20.69 0.47
N ARG A 110 -0.15 -21.40 0.21
CA ARG A 110 -1.43 -20.82 -0.15
C ARG A 110 -2.13 -20.29 1.10
N VAL A 111 -2.69 -19.09 1.05
CA VAL A 111 -3.40 -18.53 2.20
C VAL A 111 -4.51 -17.56 1.81
N LEU A 112 -5.63 -17.55 2.55
CA LEU A 112 -6.62 -16.49 2.45
C LEU A 112 -6.20 -15.33 3.36
N ARG A 113 -5.65 -14.27 2.77
CA ARG A 113 -5.12 -13.11 3.51
C ARG A 113 -6.16 -12.01 3.56
N GLN A 114 -6.38 -11.49 4.77
CA GLN A 114 -7.13 -10.27 5.02
C GLN A 114 -6.16 -9.13 5.31
N PHE A 115 -6.47 -7.96 4.79
CA PHE A 115 -5.69 -6.74 4.95
C PHE A 115 -6.61 -5.57 5.29
N ILE A 116 -6.22 -4.78 6.28
CA ILE A 116 -6.95 -3.58 6.70
C ILE A 116 -6.00 -2.39 6.55
N ARG A 117 -6.47 -1.30 5.95
CA ARG A 117 -5.80 0.00 5.93
C ARG A 117 -6.77 1.11 6.32
N LEU A 118 -6.39 1.89 7.32
CA LEU A 118 -7.05 3.16 7.65
C LEU A 118 -6.24 4.28 7.02
N SER A 119 -6.78 4.90 5.98
CA SER A 119 -6.16 6.04 5.31
C SER A 119 -6.69 7.35 5.88
N SER A 120 -5.81 8.29 6.18
CA SER A 120 -6.13 9.67 6.56
C SER A 120 -5.33 10.65 5.69
N PRO A 121 -5.93 11.72 5.15
CA PRO A 121 -7.30 12.20 5.41
C PRO A 121 -8.38 11.54 4.52
N SER A 122 -9.66 11.90 4.72
CA SER A 122 -10.80 11.37 3.94
C SER A 122 -10.81 11.76 2.45
N ASN A 123 -9.91 12.65 2.03
CA ASN A 123 -9.75 13.12 0.65
C ASN A 123 -8.66 12.36 -0.12
N ALA A 124 -8.03 11.34 0.45
CA ALA A 124 -7.12 10.50 -0.31
C ALA A 124 -7.88 9.75 -1.44
N PRO A 125 -7.29 9.60 -2.64
CA PRO A 125 -7.76 8.72 -3.68
C PRO A 125 -8.19 7.34 -3.18
N THR A 126 -9.20 6.80 -3.85
CA THR A 126 -9.81 5.49 -3.55
C THR A 126 -10.17 4.79 -4.86
N HIS A 127 -10.61 3.53 -4.83
CA HIS A 127 -10.95 2.74 -6.02
C HIS A 127 -12.44 2.40 -6.10
N LYS A 128 -12.96 2.23 -7.32
CA LYS A 128 -14.31 1.67 -7.51
C LYS A 128 -14.41 0.25 -6.92
N GLY A 129 -15.61 -0.11 -6.45
CA GLY A 129 -15.91 -1.45 -5.95
C GLY A 129 -15.64 -1.68 -4.46
N LEU A 130 -15.23 -0.66 -3.70
CA LEU A 130 -15.13 -0.76 -2.24
C LEU A 130 -16.52 -0.88 -1.60
N THR A 131 -16.59 -1.64 -0.51
CA THR A 131 -17.79 -1.74 0.33
C THR A 131 -18.18 -0.36 0.85
N ARG A 132 -19.44 0.03 0.62
CA ARG A 132 -19.96 1.32 1.08
C ARG A 132 -20.04 1.35 2.60
N ASN A 133 -19.74 2.50 3.19
CA ASN A 133 -19.99 2.74 4.61
C ASN A 133 -21.50 2.64 4.89
N SER A 134 -21.89 1.81 5.86
CA SER A 134 -23.30 1.61 6.25
C SER A 134 -23.95 2.85 6.84
N LEU A 135 -23.15 3.81 7.33
CA LEU A 135 -23.61 5.11 7.83
C LEU A 135 -23.71 6.18 6.72
N GLY A 136 -23.48 5.82 5.46
CA GLY A 136 -23.62 6.72 4.31
C GLY A 136 -22.47 7.72 4.10
N VAL A 137 -21.50 7.77 5.01
CA VAL A 137 -20.32 8.65 4.90
C VAL A 137 -19.50 8.26 3.66
N GLN A 138 -19.33 9.22 2.74
CA GLN A 138 -18.53 9.05 1.53
C GLN A 138 -17.11 9.58 1.74
N HIS A 139 -16.13 8.98 1.05
CA HIS A 139 -14.83 9.63 0.86
C HIS A 139 -15.01 10.90 0.02
N THR A 140 -14.12 11.86 0.21
CA THR A 140 -14.13 13.13 -0.55
C THR A 140 -13.01 13.19 -1.59
N GLY A 141 -12.21 12.13 -1.69
CA GLY A 141 -11.11 12.02 -2.66
C GLY A 141 -11.58 11.57 -4.04
N VAL A 142 -10.66 11.60 -5.00
CA VAL A 142 -10.91 11.11 -6.36
C VAL A 142 -11.15 9.59 -6.33
N THR A 143 -12.13 9.13 -7.12
CA THR A 143 -12.41 7.69 -7.28
C THR A 143 -11.72 7.17 -8.54
N LEU A 144 -10.63 6.45 -8.36
CA LEU A 144 -9.88 5.75 -9.39
C LEU A 144 -10.65 4.50 -9.88
N PRO A 145 -10.30 3.95 -11.06
CA PRO A 145 -10.84 2.67 -11.52
C PRO A 145 -10.75 1.56 -10.47
N ALA A 146 -11.63 0.57 -10.58
CA ALA A 146 -11.57 -0.61 -9.74
C ALA A 146 -10.19 -1.23 -9.87
N ARG A 147 -9.62 -1.71 -8.76
CA ARG A 147 -8.35 -2.43 -8.84
C ARG A 147 -8.57 -3.63 -9.75
N PRO A 148 -7.79 -3.79 -10.84
CA PRO A 148 -7.95 -4.94 -11.72
C PRO A 148 -7.87 -6.23 -10.91
N GLU A 149 -8.59 -7.27 -11.35
CA GLU A 149 -8.59 -8.56 -10.66
C GLU A 149 -7.19 -9.16 -10.49
N CYS A 150 -6.20 -8.71 -11.29
CA CYS A 150 -4.79 -9.05 -11.11
C CYS A 150 -4.19 -8.58 -9.77
N PHE A 151 -4.81 -7.66 -9.03
CA PHE A 151 -4.43 -7.39 -7.64
C PHE A 151 -4.93 -8.46 -6.66
N ARG A 152 -5.73 -9.44 -7.12
CA ARG A 152 -6.02 -10.71 -6.42
C ARG A 152 -5.10 -11.85 -6.86
N SER A 153 -4.41 -11.71 -7.99
CA SER A 153 -3.41 -12.64 -8.50
C SER A 153 -2.44 -11.96 -9.48
N TRP A 154 -1.41 -11.29 -8.95
CA TRP A 154 -0.36 -10.68 -9.81
C TRP A 154 0.40 -11.74 -10.63
N GLY A 155 0.21 -13.03 -10.31
CA GLY A 155 0.76 -14.16 -11.04
C GLY A 155 0.08 -14.50 -12.39
N ASP A 156 -1.10 -13.95 -12.70
CA ASP A 156 -1.80 -14.30 -13.96
C ASP A 156 -1.39 -13.40 -15.14
N GLN A 157 -0.73 -12.25 -14.89
CA GLN A 157 -0.29 -11.34 -15.97
C GLN A 157 1.04 -11.72 -16.63
N HIS A 158 1.81 -12.65 -16.04
CA HIS A 158 3.09 -13.12 -16.61
C HIS A 158 3.04 -14.56 -17.17
N ALA A 159 1.86 -15.21 -17.19
CA ALA A 159 1.69 -16.53 -17.78
C ALA A 159 1.42 -16.50 -19.31
N LEU A 160 1.40 -15.32 -19.94
CA LEU A 160 1.11 -15.14 -21.37
C LEU A 160 2.29 -14.57 -22.18
N ILE A 161 3.50 -14.60 -21.61
CA ILE A 161 4.74 -14.37 -22.38
C ILE A 161 5.58 -15.63 -22.24
N ASN A 162 5.27 -16.62 -23.06
CA ASN A 162 6.17 -17.68 -23.52
C ASN A 162 6.17 -17.63 -25.04
#